data_AF-A0AAX4HJ92-F1
#
_entry.id   AF-A0AAX4HJ92-F1
#
_cell.length_a   1.000
_cell.length_b   1.000
_cell.length_c   1.000
_cell.angle_alpha   90.00
_cell.angle_beta   90.00
_cell.angle_gamma   90.00
#
_symmetry.space_group_name_H-M   'P 1'
#
loop_
_entity.id
_entity.type
_entity.pdbx_description
1 polymer ?
#
loop_
_entity_poly.entity_id
_entity_poly.type
_entity_poly.pdbx_seq_one_letter_code
_entity_poly.pdbx_strand_id
1 'polypeptide(L)'
;MKIAIFAITLFLGVIASYKFLTSPITFASAESRTAEDAIVYNEITWQWKDGQDVWIMRQSHEGLTPKKENWDKLVITVKNEKTRFYQLAPGVNEFTGKEKEVPFKVSCFMCHPNGPRAIRPMEFNSLGEKIQVGLLNLRIKLYGKLENINSAQNQVGDVPFRHEGKISNTPLTLPACMKCHQDQGLFSRGFLTRQNGITIDFMVKNTHMPPFGDLSQKEQKYLKDFMDGF
;
A
#
# COMPACT_ATOMS: atom_id res chain seq x y z
N MET A 1 43.58 -9.67 -12.18
CA MET A 1 43.29 -9.63 -10.72
C MET A 1 42.37 -8.47 -10.32
N LYS A 2 42.67 -7.19 -10.62
CA LYS A 2 41.84 -6.03 -10.22
C LYS A 2 40.38 -6.06 -10.74
N ILE A 3 40.17 -6.48 -11.99
CA ILE A 3 38.82 -6.59 -12.59
C ILE A 3 37.99 -7.66 -11.87
N ALA A 4 38.59 -8.80 -11.53
CA ALA A 4 37.92 -9.87 -10.81
C ALA A 4 37.50 -9.43 -9.39
N ILE A 5 38.37 -8.72 -8.66
CA ILE A 5 38.04 -8.18 -7.33
C ILE A 5 36.89 -7.17 -7.43
N PHE A 6 36.93 -6.26 -8.40
CA PHE A 6 35.84 -5.28 -8.59
C PHE A 6 34.50 -5.97 -8.90
N ALA A 7 34.51 -6.97 -9.79
CA ALA A 7 33.30 -7.72 -10.14
C ALA A 7 32.72 -8.47 -8.94
N ILE A 8 33.56 -9.10 -8.11
CA ILE A 8 33.14 -9.79 -6.89
C ILE A 8 32.54 -8.80 -5.89
N THR A 9 33.19 -7.66 -5.65
CA THR A 9 32.68 -6.63 -4.73
C THR A 9 31.33 -6.06 -5.19
N LEU A 10 31.18 -5.77 -6.48
CA LEU A 10 29.93 -5.31 -7.05
C LEU A 10 28.81 -6.36 -6.89
N PHE A 11 29.11 -7.62 -7.20
CA PHE A 11 28.17 -8.72 -7.06
C PHE A 11 27.70 -8.92 -5.61
N LEU A 12 28.63 -8.92 -4.66
CA LEU A 12 28.31 -8.99 -3.23
C LEU A 12 27.48 -7.79 -2.76
N GLY A 13 27.77 -6.59 -3.27
CA GLY A 13 26.99 -5.38 -3.00
C GLY A 13 25.54 -5.48 -3.50
N VAL A 14 25.32 -6.05 -4.69
CA VAL A 14 23.98 -6.30 -5.24
C VAL A 14 23.23 -7.31 -4.39
N ILE A 15 23.86 -8.42 -4.00
CA ILE A 15 23.23 -9.44 -3.13
C ILE A 15 22.85 -8.85 -1.78
N ALA A 16 23.77 -8.10 -1.15
CA ALA A 16 23.52 -7.48 0.15
C ALA A 16 22.38 -6.47 0.06
N SER A 17 22.34 -5.65 -0.99
CA SER A 17 21.25 -4.68 -1.24
C SER A 17 19.92 -5.38 -1.47
N TYR A 18 19.91 -6.49 -2.22
CA TYR A 18 18.71 -7.29 -2.43
C TYR A 18 18.21 -7.87 -1.11
N LYS A 19 19.07 -8.57 -0.35
CA LYS A 19 18.71 -9.13 0.97
C LYS A 19 18.20 -8.05 1.93
N PHE A 20 18.84 -6.89 1.94
CA PHE A 20 18.41 -5.75 2.74
C PHE A 20 17.00 -5.31 2.37
N LEU A 21 16.69 -5.15 1.08
CA LEU A 21 15.35 -4.74 0.63
C LEU A 21 14.29 -5.82 0.84
N THR A 22 14.64 -7.10 0.75
CA THR A 22 13.71 -8.22 0.94
C THR A 22 13.55 -8.67 2.39
N SER A 23 14.26 -8.04 3.34
CA SER A 23 14.12 -8.39 4.76
C SER A 23 12.78 -7.87 5.30
N PRO A 24 12.02 -8.65 6.09
CA PRO A 24 10.76 -8.19 6.67
C PRO A 24 10.95 -6.96 7.58
N ILE A 25 10.05 -5.98 7.46
CA ILE A 25 10.00 -4.80 8.33
C ILE A 25 8.75 -4.88 9.19
N THR A 26 8.90 -5.01 10.51
CA THR A 26 7.78 -4.97 11.46
C THR A 26 7.68 -3.59 12.09
N PHE A 27 6.51 -2.96 12.05
CA PHE A 27 6.30 -1.61 12.57
C PHE A 27 4.87 -1.37 13.07
N ALA A 28 4.71 -0.42 13.99
CA ALA A 28 3.41 0.13 14.37
C ALA A 28 2.89 1.07 13.27
N SER A 29 1.66 0.85 12.79
CA SER A 29 1.07 1.64 11.71
C SER A 29 0.76 3.06 12.15
N ALA A 30 1.18 4.06 11.37
CA ALA A 30 0.64 5.41 11.52
C ALA A 30 -0.81 5.51 10.99
N GLU A 31 -1.22 4.62 10.08
CA GLU A 31 -2.49 4.75 9.34
C GLU A 31 -3.62 3.86 9.84
N SER A 32 -3.30 2.82 10.61
CA SER A 32 -4.25 1.75 10.91
C SER A 32 -4.42 1.64 12.42
N ARG A 33 -5.68 1.65 12.84
CA ARG A 33 -6.10 1.47 14.23
C ARG A 33 -7.28 0.51 14.30
N THR A 34 -7.47 -0.14 15.45
CA THR A 34 -8.66 -0.96 15.69
C THR A 34 -9.89 -0.08 15.97
N ALA A 35 -11.06 -0.70 16.11
CA ALA A 35 -12.29 0.02 16.48
C ALA A 35 -12.19 0.66 17.88
N GLU A 36 -11.38 0.07 18.76
CA GLU A 36 -11.08 0.53 20.12
C GLU A 36 -9.88 1.52 20.15
N ASP A 37 -9.48 2.05 19.00
CA ASP A 37 -8.34 2.96 18.84
C ASP A 37 -6.97 2.34 19.20
N ALA A 38 -6.86 1.01 19.23
CA ALA A 38 -5.59 0.32 19.49
C ALA A 38 -4.67 0.33 18.26
N ILE A 39 -3.35 0.26 18.51
CA ILE A 39 -2.32 0.26 17.47
C ILE A 39 -2.36 -1.05 16.67
N VAL A 40 -2.41 -0.94 15.35
CA VAL A 40 -2.22 -2.09 14.44
C VAL A 40 -0.75 -2.21 14.08
N TYR A 41 -0.21 -3.42 14.23
CA TYR A 41 1.16 -3.73 13.82
C TYR A 41 1.17 -4.36 12.44
N ASN A 42 2.12 -3.96 11.61
CA ASN A 42 2.32 -4.48 10.27
C ASN A 42 3.69 -5.14 10.17
N GLU A 43 3.78 -6.20 9.38
CA GLU A 43 5.04 -6.69 8.82
C GLU A 43 4.94 -6.64 7.31
N ILE A 44 5.89 -5.96 6.65
CA ILE A 44 5.94 -5.87 5.19
C ILE A 44 7.20 -6.54 4.67
N THR A 45 7.04 -7.33 3.62
CA THR A 45 8.13 -7.92 2.84
C THR A 45 7.91 -7.62 1.37
N TRP A 46 8.94 -7.15 0.67
CA TRP A 46 8.96 -7.03 -0.79
C TRP A 46 9.83 -8.15 -1.36
N GLN A 47 9.41 -8.73 -2.49
CA GLN A 47 10.22 -9.68 -3.25
C GLN A 47 9.97 -9.52 -4.76
N TRP A 48 11.00 -9.78 -5.55
CA TRP A 48 10.86 -9.97 -7.00
C TRP A 48 10.75 -11.46 -7.29
N LYS A 49 9.65 -11.90 -7.87
CA LYS A 49 9.38 -13.32 -8.14
C LYS A 49 8.66 -13.47 -9.46
N ASP A 50 9.12 -14.39 -10.31
CA ASP A 50 8.47 -14.75 -11.59
C ASP A 50 8.14 -13.54 -12.51
N GLY A 51 9.04 -12.55 -12.52
CA GLY A 51 8.90 -11.35 -13.34
C GLY A 51 7.88 -10.34 -12.83
N GLN A 52 7.56 -10.35 -11.54
CA GLN A 52 6.66 -9.40 -10.91
C GLN A 52 7.14 -9.02 -9.51
N ASP A 53 6.72 -7.84 -9.06
CA ASP A 53 6.86 -7.44 -7.66
C ASP A 53 5.75 -8.08 -6.84
N VAL A 54 6.12 -8.63 -5.68
CA VAL A 54 5.19 -9.20 -4.72
C VAL A 54 5.40 -8.52 -3.38
N TRP A 55 4.38 -7.81 -2.92
CA TRP A 55 4.32 -7.19 -1.61
C TRP A 55 3.49 -8.07 -0.70
N ILE A 56 4.11 -8.55 0.38
CA ILE A 56 3.44 -9.35 1.41
C ILE A 56 3.31 -8.45 2.63
N MET A 57 2.08 -8.30 3.12
CA MET A 57 1.76 -7.58 4.34
C MET A 57 1.09 -8.55 5.31
N ARG A 58 1.61 -8.60 6.54
CA ARG A 58 0.94 -9.23 7.69
C ARG A 58 0.45 -8.15 8.63
N GLN A 59 -0.75 -8.26 9.16
CA GLN A 59 -1.33 -7.27 10.08
C GLN A 59 -1.84 -7.93 11.35
N SER A 60 -1.46 -7.37 12.50
CA SER A 60 -2.01 -7.76 13.80
C SER A 60 -2.84 -6.64 14.41
N HIS A 61 -4.07 -6.99 14.76
CA HIS A 61 -5.02 -6.15 15.46
C HIS A 61 -4.99 -6.39 16.98
N GLU A 62 -4.24 -7.38 17.45
CA GLU A 62 -4.14 -7.78 18.87
C GLU A 62 -2.74 -7.47 19.44
N GLY A 63 -2.00 -6.56 18.80
CA GLY A 63 -0.63 -6.20 19.21
C GLY A 63 0.44 -7.18 18.72
N LEU A 64 1.62 -7.17 19.34
CA LEU A 64 2.75 -8.05 18.97
C LEU A 64 2.67 -9.45 19.62
N THR A 65 1.74 -9.66 20.55
CA THR A 65 1.63 -10.89 21.34
C THR A 65 1.26 -12.13 20.52
N PRO A 66 0.29 -12.08 19.59
CA PRO A 66 -0.05 -13.25 18.78
C PRO A 66 1.11 -13.65 17.89
N LYS A 67 1.28 -14.96 17.67
CA LYS A 67 2.27 -15.46 16.72
C LYS A 67 1.95 -14.94 15.31
N LYS A 68 2.99 -14.64 14.52
CA LYS A 68 2.86 -14.04 13.18
C LYS A 68 2.03 -14.89 12.22
N GLU A 69 1.92 -16.18 12.46
CA GLU A 69 1.09 -17.10 11.67
C GLU A 69 -0.40 -16.78 11.83
N ASN A 70 -0.81 -16.14 12.94
CA ASN A 70 -2.20 -15.77 13.18
C ASN A 70 -2.55 -14.38 12.63
N TRP A 71 -1.57 -13.65 12.10
CA TRP A 71 -1.79 -12.31 11.57
C TRP A 71 -2.51 -12.38 10.21
N ASP A 72 -3.31 -11.37 9.92
CA ASP A 72 -3.98 -11.26 8.63
C ASP A 72 -2.96 -11.06 7.52
N LYS A 73 -3.09 -11.82 6.43
CA LYS A 73 -2.13 -11.79 5.33
C LYS A 73 -2.75 -11.25 4.04
N LEU A 74 -2.23 -10.12 3.60
CA LEU A 74 -2.53 -9.51 2.31
C LEU A 74 -1.31 -9.64 1.39
N VAL A 75 -1.55 -9.99 0.13
CA VAL A 75 -0.52 -9.95 -0.92
C VAL A 75 -0.97 -9.02 -2.03
N ILE A 76 -0.06 -8.17 -2.50
CA ILE A 76 -0.26 -7.29 -3.64
C ILE A 76 0.82 -7.62 -4.68
N THR A 77 0.42 -8.06 -5.86
CA THR A 77 1.34 -8.24 -6.99
C THR A 77 1.31 -7.02 -7.90
N VAL A 78 2.45 -6.71 -8.54
CA VAL A 78 2.57 -5.67 -9.57
C VAL A 78 3.35 -6.23 -10.77
N LYS A 79 2.71 -6.26 -11.93
CA LYS A 79 3.28 -6.74 -13.21
C LYS A 79 2.75 -5.91 -14.37
N ASN A 80 3.64 -5.33 -15.18
CA ASN A 80 3.28 -4.56 -16.38
C ASN A 80 2.18 -3.51 -16.10
N GLU A 81 2.39 -2.65 -15.11
CA GLU A 81 1.44 -1.61 -14.69
C GLU A 81 0.08 -2.13 -14.20
N LYS A 82 -0.05 -3.44 -13.95
CA LYS A 82 -1.23 -4.07 -13.38
C LYS A 82 -0.97 -4.51 -11.96
N THR A 83 -1.99 -4.42 -11.12
CA THR A 83 -1.93 -4.85 -9.72
C THR A 83 -3.07 -5.78 -9.36
N ARG A 84 -2.76 -6.80 -8.55
CA ARG A 84 -3.75 -7.74 -7.99
C ARG A 84 -3.55 -7.94 -6.50
N PHE A 85 -4.65 -8.00 -5.78
CA PHE A 85 -4.74 -8.18 -4.35
C PHE A 85 -5.22 -9.60 -4.04
N TYR A 86 -4.66 -10.18 -2.99
CA TYR A 86 -5.02 -11.50 -2.48
C TYR A 86 -5.12 -11.42 -0.97
N GLN A 87 -6.29 -11.74 -0.41
CA GLN A 87 -6.41 -12.04 1.02
C GLN A 87 -6.16 -13.53 1.21
N LEU A 88 -5.16 -13.88 2.01
CA LEU A 88 -4.79 -15.26 2.28
C LEU A 88 -5.19 -15.67 3.69
N ALA A 89 -5.42 -16.97 3.88
CA ALA A 89 -5.61 -17.53 5.21
C ALA A 89 -4.37 -17.29 6.10
N PRO A 90 -4.56 -17.16 7.42
CA PRO A 90 -3.46 -17.20 8.38
C PRO A 90 -2.61 -18.48 8.22
N GLY A 91 -1.33 -18.40 8.58
CA GLY A 91 -0.38 -19.53 8.56
C GLY A 91 0.35 -19.76 7.22
N VAL A 92 -0.05 -19.04 6.16
CA VAL A 92 0.67 -19.10 4.89
C VAL A 92 1.99 -18.33 5.00
N ASN A 93 3.12 -19.01 4.90
CA ASN A 93 4.44 -18.36 5.04
C ASN A 93 4.93 -17.69 3.75
N GLU A 94 4.73 -18.34 2.61
CA GLU A 94 5.20 -17.87 1.30
C GLU A 94 4.04 -17.59 0.35
N PHE A 95 4.30 -16.87 -0.74
CA PHE A 95 3.33 -16.71 -1.81
C PHE A 95 3.86 -17.40 -3.06
N THR A 96 3.14 -18.40 -3.54
CA THR A 96 3.42 -19.19 -4.75
C THR A 96 2.40 -18.92 -5.86
N GLY A 97 1.32 -18.19 -5.56
CA GLY A 97 0.21 -17.94 -6.47
C GLY A 97 -0.81 -19.08 -6.54
N LYS A 98 -0.62 -20.12 -5.71
CA LYS A 98 -1.51 -21.30 -5.62
C LYS A 98 -2.26 -21.38 -4.29
N GLU A 99 -2.01 -20.42 -3.40
CA GLU A 99 -2.64 -20.36 -2.09
C GLU A 99 -4.15 -20.15 -2.21
N LYS A 100 -4.89 -20.71 -1.25
CA LYS A 100 -6.33 -20.49 -1.15
C LYS A 100 -6.60 -19.05 -0.71
N GLU A 101 -7.25 -18.29 -1.59
CA GLU A 101 -7.80 -16.97 -1.25
C GLU A 101 -8.96 -17.15 -0.25
N VAL A 102 -9.06 -16.24 0.72
CA VAL A 102 -10.18 -16.15 1.67
C VAL A 102 -10.90 -14.82 1.46
N PRO A 103 -12.14 -14.66 1.96
CA PRO A 103 -12.83 -13.39 1.90
C PRO A 103 -12.00 -12.23 2.42
N PHE A 104 -12.05 -11.10 1.72
CA PHE A 104 -11.49 -9.87 2.24
C PHE A 104 -12.28 -9.45 3.49
N LYS A 105 -11.56 -9.06 4.54
CA LYS A 105 -12.18 -8.51 5.75
C LYS A 105 -12.64 -7.07 5.58
N VAL A 106 -12.02 -6.35 4.64
CA VAL A 106 -12.28 -4.94 4.31
C VAL A 106 -12.13 -4.73 2.81
N SER A 107 -12.80 -3.72 2.25
CA SER A 107 -12.59 -3.34 0.85
C SER A 107 -11.17 -2.76 0.68
N CYS A 108 -10.26 -3.57 0.14
CA CYS A 108 -8.88 -3.14 -0.11
C CYS A 108 -8.80 -1.91 -1.01
N PHE A 109 -9.75 -1.71 -1.93
CA PHE A 109 -9.77 -0.55 -2.80
C PHE A 109 -9.97 0.78 -2.06
N MET A 110 -10.67 0.77 -0.92
CA MET A 110 -10.83 1.98 -0.07
C MET A 110 -9.47 2.52 0.36
N CYS A 111 -8.56 1.62 0.71
CA CYS A 111 -7.21 1.94 1.13
C CYS A 111 -6.25 2.03 -0.04
N HIS A 112 -6.37 1.21 -1.08
CA HIS A 112 -5.35 1.00 -2.11
C HIS A 112 -5.89 1.20 -3.54
N PRO A 113 -6.30 2.43 -3.91
CA PRO A 113 -6.87 2.68 -5.24
C PRO A 113 -5.87 2.44 -6.39
N ASN A 114 -4.57 2.44 -6.11
CA ASN A 114 -3.48 2.37 -7.09
C ASN A 114 -2.34 1.43 -6.63
N GLY A 115 -2.70 0.24 -6.13
CA GLY A 115 -1.72 -0.78 -5.72
C GLY A 115 -1.09 -0.53 -4.34
N PRO A 116 0.17 -0.96 -4.12
CA PRO A 116 0.86 -0.79 -2.85
C PRO A 116 0.92 0.67 -2.40
N ARG A 117 0.79 0.92 -1.10
CA ARG A 117 0.88 2.26 -0.51
C ARG A 117 2.17 2.45 0.25
N ALA A 118 2.57 3.72 0.36
CA ALA A 118 3.77 4.07 1.08
C ALA A 118 3.68 3.60 2.54
N ILE A 119 4.73 2.93 2.98
CA ILE A 119 4.95 2.37 4.30
C ILE A 119 5.19 3.54 5.26
N ARG A 120 4.38 3.64 6.32
CA ARG A 120 4.42 4.73 7.30
C ARG A 120 4.48 4.17 8.74
N PRO A 121 5.68 3.84 9.24
CA PRO A 121 5.89 3.54 10.64
C PRO A 121 5.60 4.75 11.52
N MET A 122 5.00 4.55 12.69
CA MET A 122 4.95 5.59 13.73
C MET A 122 6.36 5.97 14.19
N GLU A 123 7.22 4.96 14.34
CA GLU A 123 8.61 5.09 14.75
C GLU A 123 9.47 4.08 13.98
N PHE A 124 10.77 4.37 13.85
CA PHE A 124 11.73 3.47 13.22
C PHE A 124 12.64 2.85 14.28
N ASN A 125 12.85 1.54 14.23
CA ASN A 125 13.74 0.88 15.19
C ASN A 125 15.23 1.16 14.92
N SER A 126 15.58 1.54 13.69
CA SER A 126 16.96 1.82 13.30
C SER A 126 17.07 2.73 12.08
N LEU A 127 18.26 3.32 11.87
CA LEU A 127 18.57 4.06 10.64
C LEU A 127 18.49 3.15 9.40
N GLY A 128 18.90 1.89 9.54
CA GLY A 128 18.79 0.88 8.47
C GLY A 128 17.34 0.70 8.04
N GLU A 129 16.43 0.50 8.99
CA GLU A 129 15.00 0.40 8.72
C GLU A 129 14.45 1.64 8.02
N LYS A 130 14.83 2.84 8.49
CA LYS A 130 14.43 4.11 7.85
C LYS A 130 14.89 4.21 6.39
N ILE A 131 16.13 3.80 6.10
CA ILE A 131 16.66 3.75 4.74
C ILE A 131 15.89 2.71 3.91
N GLN A 132 15.66 1.52 4.47
CA GLN A 132 14.93 0.45 3.80
C GLN A 132 13.52 0.90 3.40
N VAL A 133 12.77 1.47 4.36
CA VAL A 133 11.44 2.05 4.12
C VAL A 133 11.49 3.16 3.06
N GLY A 134 12.49 4.04 3.12
CA GLY A 134 12.69 5.08 2.12
C GLY A 134 12.86 4.53 0.69
N LEU A 135 13.69 3.50 0.53
CA LEU A 135 13.92 2.83 -0.76
C LEU A 135 12.66 2.09 -1.25
N LEU A 136 11.95 1.40 -0.37
CA LEU A 136 10.69 0.72 -0.71
C LEU A 136 9.60 1.74 -1.10
N ASN A 137 9.48 2.87 -0.40
CA ASN A 137 8.54 3.93 -0.74
C ASN A 137 8.89 4.61 -2.07
N LEU A 138 10.17 4.76 -2.38
CA LEU A 138 10.62 5.21 -3.69
C LEU A 138 10.18 4.22 -4.77
N ARG A 139 10.39 2.90 -4.56
CA ARG A 139 9.93 1.86 -5.48
C ARG A 139 8.42 1.94 -5.73
N ILE A 140 7.62 2.05 -4.67
CA ILE A 140 6.17 2.21 -4.76
C ILE A 140 5.79 3.45 -5.57
N LYS A 141 6.52 4.56 -5.37
CA LYS A 141 6.28 5.81 -6.11
C LYS A 141 6.61 5.67 -7.60
N LEU A 142 7.61 4.87 -7.96
CA LEU A 142 8.05 4.67 -9.34
C LEU A 142 7.07 3.82 -10.16
N TYR A 143 6.13 3.11 -9.54
CA TYR A 143 5.08 2.39 -10.28
C TYR A 143 4.15 3.29 -11.08
N GLY A 144 4.01 4.58 -10.72
CA GLY A 144 3.07 5.47 -11.38
C GLY A 144 1.62 4.97 -11.24
N LYS A 145 0.85 5.02 -12.32
CA LYS A 145 -0.54 4.56 -12.36
C LYS A 145 -0.56 3.04 -12.51
N LEU A 146 -1.33 2.37 -11.66
CA LEU A 146 -1.54 0.93 -11.69
C LEU A 146 -3.00 0.62 -11.98
N GLU A 147 -3.24 -0.25 -12.96
CA GLU A 147 -4.56 -0.81 -13.24
C GLU A 147 -4.85 -1.97 -12.28
N ASN A 148 -5.94 -1.87 -11.52
CA ASN A 148 -6.37 -2.96 -10.67
C ASN A 148 -7.14 -4.01 -11.48
N ILE A 149 -6.68 -5.26 -11.47
CA ILE A 149 -7.31 -6.37 -12.20
C ILE A 149 -8.18 -7.28 -11.34
N ASN A 150 -8.36 -6.98 -10.05
CA ASN A 150 -9.41 -7.64 -9.26
C ASN A 150 -10.77 -7.21 -9.83
N SER A 151 -11.63 -8.17 -10.17
CA SER A 151 -12.99 -7.82 -10.54
C SER A 151 -13.76 -7.39 -9.27
N ALA A 152 -14.76 -6.54 -9.43
CA ALA A 152 -15.63 -6.13 -8.31
C ALA A 152 -16.38 -7.33 -7.69
N GLN A 153 -16.59 -8.39 -8.47
CA GLN A 153 -17.34 -9.60 -8.14
C GLN A 153 -16.45 -10.79 -7.76
N ASN A 154 -15.12 -10.70 -7.92
CA ASN A 154 -14.16 -11.77 -7.62
C ASN A 154 -13.89 -11.82 -6.12
N GLN A 155 -14.92 -12.14 -5.36
CA GLN A 155 -14.88 -12.20 -3.91
C GLN A 155 -15.46 -13.54 -3.45
N VAL A 156 -14.68 -14.23 -2.62
CA VAL A 156 -15.23 -15.23 -1.71
C VAL A 156 -15.89 -14.39 -0.59
N GLY A 157 -17.20 -14.49 -0.34
CA GLY A 157 -17.88 -13.77 0.76
C GLY A 157 -18.55 -12.43 0.41
N ASP A 158 -18.97 -11.67 1.44
CA ASP A 158 -19.93 -10.57 1.32
C ASP A 158 -19.31 -9.16 1.15
N VAL A 159 -18.01 -8.99 1.36
CA VAL A 159 -17.35 -7.67 1.28
C VAL A 159 -16.80 -7.47 -0.14
N PRO A 160 -17.24 -6.47 -0.92
CA PRO A 160 -16.75 -6.29 -2.28
C PRO A 160 -15.31 -5.74 -2.31
N PHE A 161 -14.58 -6.01 -3.40
CA PHE A 161 -13.21 -5.48 -3.54
C PHE A 161 -13.25 -3.95 -3.67
N ARG A 162 -14.19 -3.47 -4.49
CA ARG A 162 -14.51 -2.07 -4.72
C ARG A 162 -16.03 -1.92 -4.78
N HIS A 163 -16.56 -0.79 -4.35
CA HIS A 163 -18.00 -0.53 -4.47
C HIS A 163 -18.34 -0.08 -5.89
N GLU A 164 -19.47 -0.55 -6.45
CA GLU A 164 -19.90 -0.20 -7.82
C GLU A 164 -20.89 0.98 -7.88
N GLY A 165 -21.35 1.48 -6.73
CA GLY A 165 -22.30 2.57 -6.66
C GLY A 165 -21.79 3.87 -7.30
N LYS A 166 -22.68 4.62 -7.96
CA LYS A 166 -22.37 5.91 -8.60
C LYS A 166 -21.76 6.92 -7.61
N ILE A 167 -22.31 6.99 -6.40
CA ILE A 167 -21.81 7.89 -5.35
C ILE A 167 -20.38 7.48 -4.94
N SER A 168 -20.17 6.20 -4.65
CA SER A 168 -18.86 5.66 -4.25
C SER A 168 -17.76 5.90 -5.27
N ASN A 169 -18.10 5.88 -6.56
CA ASN A 169 -17.18 6.10 -7.68
C ASN A 169 -17.12 7.56 -8.17
N THR A 170 -17.76 8.51 -7.48
CA THR A 170 -17.65 9.93 -7.84
C THR A 170 -16.20 10.39 -7.63
N PRO A 171 -15.52 10.91 -8.67
CA PRO A 171 -14.11 11.30 -8.58
C PRO A 171 -13.94 12.62 -7.82
N LEU A 172 -12.86 12.72 -7.05
CA LEU A 172 -12.43 13.96 -6.41
C LEU A 172 -11.74 14.86 -7.44
N THR A 173 -12.35 15.99 -7.77
CA THR A 173 -11.82 16.96 -8.76
C THR A 173 -11.11 18.15 -8.12
N LEU A 174 -10.59 17.97 -6.90
CA LEU A 174 -9.87 19.01 -6.19
C LEU A 174 -8.54 19.33 -6.90
N PRO A 175 -8.27 20.58 -7.31
CA PRO A 175 -7.09 20.92 -8.13
C PRO A 175 -5.77 20.48 -7.52
N ALA A 176 -5.59 20.67 -6.20
CA ALA A 176 -4.37 20.24 -5.51
C ALA A 176 -4.15 18.71 -5.60
N CYS A 177 -5.22 17.90 -5.51
CA CYS A 177 -5.16 16.45 -5.61
C CYS A 177 -4.94 15.97 -7.06
N MET A 178 -5.58 16.63 -8.02
CA MET A 178 -5.51 16.26 -9.45
C MET A 178 -4.10 16.36 -10.04
N LYS A 179 -3.19 17.13 -9.43
CA LYS A 179 -1.76 17.18 -9.82
C LYS A 179 -1.09 15.80 -9.86
N CYS A 180 -1.55 14.87 -9.02
CA CYS A 180 -1.08 13.48 -9.01
C CYS A 180 -2.20 12.48 -9.32
N HIS A 181 -3.44 12.79 -8.94
CA HIS A 181 -4.58 11.89 -9.07
C HIS A 181 -5.39 12.17 -10.33
N GLN A 182 -4.78 11.88 -11.47
CA GLN A 182 -5.34 12.02 -12.82
C GLN A 182 -5.03 10.78 -13.65
N ASP A 183 -5.57 10.71 -14.87
CA ASP A 183 -5.48 9.53 -15.72
C ASP A 183 -4.17 9.37 -16.50
N GLN A 184 -3.45 10.47 -16.73
CA GLN A 184 -2.27 10.52 -17.60
C GLN A 184 -1.14 11.32 -16.96
N GLY A 185 0.10 11.05 -17.39
CA GLY A 185 1.31 11.75 -16.97
C GLY A 185 2.22 10.91 -16.08
N LEU A 186 3.50 11.33 -15.99
CA LEU A 186 4.59 10.57 -15.38
C LEU A 186 4.38 10.24 -13.89
N PHE A 187 3.61 11.07 -13.18
CA PHE A 187 3.31 10.89 -11.76
C PHE A 187 1.82 10.66 -11.49
N SER A 188 1.08 10.25 -12.54
CA SER A 188 -0.32 9.90 -12.40
C SER A 188 -0.51 8.70 -11.46
N ARG A 189 -1.55 8.74 -10.63
CA ARG A 189 -1.89 7.69 -9.66
C ARG A 189 -3.35 7.25 -9.77
N GLY A 190 -4.00 7.57 -10.89
CA GLY A 190 -5.45 7.40 -11.04
C GLY A 190 -6.26 8.34 -10.15
N PHE A 191 -7.55 8.43 -10.42
CA PHE A 191 -8.45 9.27 -9.66
C PHE A 191 -8.70 8.72 -8.25
N LEU A 192 -8.79 9.64 -7.29
CA LEU A 192 -9.40 9.35 -5.99
C LEU A 192 -10.91 9.46 -6.12
N THR A 193 -11.64 8.60 -5.41
CA THR A 193 -13.11 8.57 -5.43
C THR A 193 -13.67 8.63 -4.01
N ARG A 194 -14.99 8.82 -3.84
CA ARG A 194 -15.61 8.91 -2.51
C ARG A 194 -15.39 7.66 -1.64
N GLN A 195 -15.29 6.46 -2.23
CA GLN A 195 -14.94 5.25 -1.46
C GLN A 195 -13.52 5.29 -0.84
N ASN A 196 -12.64 6.18 -1.31
CA ASN A 196 -11.33 6.40 -0.71
C ASN A 196 -11.37 7.42 0.44
N GLY A 197 -12.56 7.90 0.82
CA GLY A 197 -12.72 9.05 1.68
C GLY A 197 -12.01 8.93 3.04
N ILE A 198 -12.12 7.79 3.72
CA ILE A 198 -11.43 7.55 5.00
C ILE A 198 -9.91 7.75 4.84
N THR A 199 -9.34 7.19 3.78
CA THR A 199 -7.92 7.35 3.45
C THR A 199 -7.57 8.80 3.15
N ILE A 200 -8.40 9.50 2.37
CA ILE A 200 -8.16 10.90 1.99
C ILE A 200 -8.15 11.78 3.24
N ASP A 201 -9.16 11.64 4.10
CA ASP A 201 -9.28 12.39 5.35
C ASP A 201 -8.06 12.19 6.26
N PHE A 202 -7.66 10.92 6.47
CA PHE A 202 -6.45 10.60 7.23
C PHE A 202 -5.21 11.29 6.63
N MET A 203 -5.02 11.18 5.31
CA MET A 203 -3.83 11.69 4.64
C MET A 203 -3.75 13.22 4.67
N VAL A 204 -4.89 13.91 4.58
CA VAL A 204 -4.95 15.38 4.67
C VAL A 204 -4.74 15.84 6.11
N LYS A 205 -5.43 15.25 7.09
CA LYS A 205 -5.29 15.61 8.52
C LYS A 205 -3.86 15.44 9.04
N ASN A 206 -3.15 14.42 8.55
CA ASN A 206 -1.77 14.14 8.93
C ASN A 206 -0.74 14.78 8.00
N THR A 207 -1.12 15.74 7.15
CA THR A 207 -0.21 16.49 6.24
C THR A 207 0.59 15.59 5.30
N HIS A 208 0.09 14.39 5.01
CA HIS A 208 0.68 13.48 4.03
C HIS A 208 0.23 13.78 2.60
N MET A 209 -0.91 14.47 2.46
CA MET A 209 -1.44 14.96 1.18
C MET A 209 -2.04 16.36 1.34
N PRO A 210 -1.88 17.24 0.33
CA PRO A 210 -1.03 17.06 -0.84
C PRO A 210 0.47 17.24 -0.49
N PRO A 211 1.40 16.63 -1.26
CA PRO A 211 2.83 16.68 -0.93
C PRO A 211 3.50 18.06 -1.16
N PHE A 212 2.79 19.05 -1.70
CA PHE A 212 3.34 20.33 -2.13
C PHE A 212 2.63 21.53 -1.46
N GLY A 213 2.28 21.39 -0.19
CA GLY A 213 1.65 22.45 0.61
C GLY A 213 0.26 22.08 1.11
N ASP A 214 -0.36 23.00 1.85
CA ASP A 214 -1.67 22.78 2.45
C ASP A 214 -2.81 23.15 1.50
N LEU A 215 -3.99 22.58 1.76
CA LEU A 215 -5.21 22.98 1.08
C LEU A 215 -5.65 24.36 1.56
N SER A 216 -6.06 25.23 0.64
CA SER A 216 -6.72 26.48 1.01
C SER A 216 -8.04 26.23 1.74
N GLN A 217 -8.55 27.21 2.51
CA GLN A 217 -9.83 27.06 3.22
C GLN A 217 -11.00 26.67 2.30
N LYS A 218 -11.01 27.20 1.07
CA LYS A 218 -12.00 26.84 0.04
C LYS A 218 -11.89 25.38 -0.38
N GLU A 219 -10.66 24.89 -0.57
CA GLU A 219 -10.39 23.50 -0.93
C GLU A 219 -10.69 22.53 0.23
N GLN A 220 -10.40 22.93 1.47
CA GLN A 220 -10.77 22.16 2.67
C GLN A 220 -12.29 22.02 2.78
N LYS A 221 -13.03 23.11 2.57
CA LYS A 221 -14.50 23.07 2.55
C LYS A 221 -15.02 22.15 1.44
N TYR A 222 -14.50 22.29 0.22
CA TYR A 222 -14.88 21.42 -0.90
C TYR A 222 -14.61 19.95 -0.59
N LEU A 223 -13.44 19.64 -0.01
CA LEU A 223 -13.11 18.26 0.37
C LEU A 223 -14.09 17.74 1.42
N LYS A 224 -14.45 18.56 2.42
CA LYS A 224 -15.46 18.19 3.41
C LYS A 224 -16.82 17.90 2.78
N ASP A 225 -17.30 18.76 1.89
CA ASP A 225 -18.57 18.56 1.17
C ASP A 225 -18.53 17.28 0.30
N PHE A 226 -17.38 17.02 -0.34
CA PHE A 226 -17.10 15.78 -1.07
C PHE A 226 -17.05 14.54 -0.16
N MET A 227 -16.66 14.67 1.10
CA MET A 227 -16.69 13.58 2.06
C MET A 227 -18.11 13.31 2.59
N ASP A 228 -18.91 14.37 2.74
CA ASP A 228 -20.24 14.32 3.33
C ASP A 228 -21.36 13.92 2.36
N GLY A 229 -21.09 13.87 1.05
CA GLY A 229 -22.08 13.43 0.04
C GLY A 229 -22.75 14.56 -0.75
N PHE A 230 -22.38 15.82 -0.51
CA PHE A 230 -22.95 17.00 -1.15
C PHE A 230 -22.21 17.40 -2.44
#